data_AF-A0A7R9Z2H8-F1
#
_entry.id   AF-A0A7R9Z2H8-F1
#
_cell.length_a   1.000
_cell.length_b   1.000
_cell.length_c   1.000
_cell.angle_alpha   90.00
_cell.angle_beta   90.00
_cell.angle_gamma   90.00
#
_symmetry.space_group_name_H-M   'P 1'
#
loop_
_entity.id
_entity.type
_entity.pdbx_description
1 polymer ?
#
loop_
_entity_poly.entity_id
_entity_poly.type
_entity_poly.pdbx_seq_one_letter_code
_entity_poly.pdbx_strand_id
1 'polypeptide(L)'
;MPREANSSSCIDWLESAFFGEDLGQVRVYELFNSNEDVYEWVQVSPRFVGDTGGLSFGWALSLSGNGRTVAIGVAGGKRNGVDSGYVVSYHENPDGNWTRVGKDINGTAQAYWTGDAVAISHNGEIMAVGSPLDFLLPSSKYDTRPNDTSG
;
A
#
# COMPACT_ATOMS: atom_id res chain seq x y z
N MET A 1 12.19 -49.59 -33.41
CA MET A 1 11.65 -48.21 -33.31
C MET A 1 10.67 -48.17 -32.15
N PRO A 2 11.03 -47.64 -30.97
CA PRO A 2 10.08 -47.35 -29.91
C PRO A 2 9.56 -45.90 -30.01
N ARG A 3 8.32 -45.71 -29.57
CA ARG A 3 7.60 -44.44 -29.49
C ARG A 3 8.28 -43.49 -28.50
N GLU A 4 8.50 -42.24 -28.93
CA GLU A 4 8.97 -41.16 -28.07
C GLU A 4 7.86 -40.65 -27.15
N ALA A 5 8.29 -40.25 -25.95
CA ALA A 5 7.50 -39.68 -24.90
C ALA A 5 7.03 -38.26 -25.26
N ASN A 6 5.76 -37.95 -25.02
CA ASN A 6 5.29 -36.58 -24.96
C ASN A 6 5.86 -35.92 -23.69
N SER A 7 6.92 -35.15 -23.83
CA SER A 7 7.42 -34.26 -22.78
C SER A 7 6.82 -32.86 -22.94
N SER A 8 6.03 -32.49 -21.93
CA SER A 8 5.85 -31.18 -21.33
C SER A 8 6.68 -30.02 -21.90
N SER A 9 5.99 -28.91 -22.22
CA SER A 9 6.16 -27.60 -21.52
C SER A 9 5.45 -26.47 -22.29
N CYS A 10 4.13 -26.44 -22.22
CA CYS A 10 3.37 -25.25 -22.57
C CYS A 10 3.38 -24.30 -21.37
N ILE A 11 4.20 -23.25 -21.45
CA ILE A 11 3.86 -21.84 -21.26
C ILE A 11 5.18 -21.08 -21.38
N ASP A 12 5.22 -20.26 -22.41
CA ASP A 12 6.31 -19.36 -22.78
C ASP A 12 6.42 -18.24 -21.72
N TRP A 13 7.36 -18.38 -20.78
CA TRP A 13 7.62 -17.38 -19.72
C TRP A 13 8.58 -16.27 -20.19
N LEU A 14 8.50 -15.88 -21.46
CA LEU A 14 9.32 -14.81 -22.04
C LEU A 14 8.52 -13.55 -22.35
N GLU A 15 7.85 -12.99 -21.34
CA GLU A 15 7.59 -11.54 -21.35
C GLU A 15 8.13 -10.89 -20.08
N SER A 16 9.24 -10.17 -20.30
CA SER A 16 9.89 -9.21 -19.41
C SER A 16 10.60 -9.76 -18.16
N ALA A 17 11.90 -9.96 -18.33
CA ALA A 17 12.86 -9.63 -17.29
C ALA A 17 12.58 -8.19 -16.80
N PHE A 18 11.83 -8.04 -15.71
CA PHE A 18 11.73 -6.79 -14.96
C PHE A 18 13.04 -6.57 -14.19
N PHE A 19 14.13 -6.24 -14.88
CA PHE A 19 15.18 -5.43 -14.28
C PHE A 19 14.91 -3.99 -14.70
N GLY A 20 14.24 -3.22 -13.84
CA GLY A 20 14.00 -1.80 -14.08
C GLY A 20 13.02 -1.20 -13.09
N GLU A 21 13.56 -0.67 -11.99
CA GLU A 21 12.88 -0.01 -10.85
C GLU A 21 12.14 -0.97 -9.91
N ASP A 22 12.83 -1.46 -8.87
CA ASP A 22 12.16 -2.13 -7.73
C ASP A 22 11.31 -1.10 -6.98
N LEU A 23 10.02 -0.96 -7.32
CA LEU A 23 9.10 0.08 -6.81
C LEU A 23 8.72 -0.05 -5.32
N GLY A 24 9.45 -0.83 -4.52
CA GLY A 24 8.99 -1.34 -3.23
C GLY A 24 7.83 -2.33 -3.38
N GLN A 25 7.62 -3.19 -2.38
CA GLN A 25 6.49 -4.12 -2.37
C GLN A 25 5.96 -4.37 -0.96
N VAL A 26 4.67 -4.64 -0.88
CA VAL A 26 4.01 -5.06 0.37
C VAL A 26 3.25 -6.35 0.13
N ARG A 27 3.34 -7.26 1.10
CA ARG A 27 2.64 -8.54 1.14
C ARG A 27 2.11 -8.77 2.55
N VAL A 28 0.94 -9.36 2.67
CA VAL A 28 0.35 -9.75 3.95
C VAL A 28 0.45 -11.26 4.10
N TYR A 29 0.88 -11.69 5.29
CA TYR A 29 0.99 -13.09 5.66
C TYR A 29 0.14 -13.33 6.90
N GLU A 30 -0.51 -14.48 6.94
CA GLU A 30 -1.25 -14.98 8.10
C GLU A 30 -0.56 -16.26 8.60
N LEU A 31 -0.52 -16.43 9.92
CA LEU A 31 0.08 -17.60 10.56
C LEU A 31 -0.96 -18.72 10.62
N PHE A 32 -0.75 -19.77 9.85
CA PHE A 32 -1.61 -20.96 9.85
C PHE A 32 -1.00 -22.04 10.72
N ASN A 33 -1.84 -22.71 11.51
CA ASN A 33 -1.48 -23.95 12.19
C ASN A 33 -1.87 -25.11 11.27
N SER A 34 -0.87 -25.78 10.69
CA SER A 34 -1.12 -26.79 9.67
C SER A 34 -1.45 -28.16 10.26
N ASN A 35 -0.88 -28.52 11.42
CA ASN A 35 -1.20 -29.65 12.32
C ASN A 35 -0.26 -29.63 13.54
N GLU A 36 -0.66 -30.24 14.67
CA GLU A 36 0.17 -30.58 15.86
C GLU A 36 1.41 -29.68 16.10
N ASP A 37 1.17 -28.44 16.54
CA ASP A 37 2.19 -27.43 16.90
C ASP A 37 3.12 -26.95 15.76
N VAL A 38 2.77 -27.20 14.51
CA VAL A 38 3.45 -26.62 13.34
C VAL A 38 2.73 -25.35 12.90
N TYR A 39 3.46 -24.24 12.88
CA TYR A 39 2.97 -22.95 12.41
C TYR A 39 3.73 -22.50 11.17
N GLU A 40 3.00 -22.06 10.13
CA GLU A 40 3.56 -21.56 8.88
C GLU A 40 2.98 -20.20 8.50
N TRP A 41 3.83 -19.31 8.00
CA TRP A 41 3.39 -18.03 7.43
C TRP A 41 2.96 -18.25 5.98
N VAL A 42 1.67 -18.09 5.71
CA VAL A 42 1.11 -18.21 4.35
C VAL A 42 0.76 -16.82 3.85
N GLN A 43 1.18 -16.51 2.63
CA GLN A 43 0.85 -15.24 1.99
C GLN A 43 -0.65 -15.23 1.62
N VAL A 44 -1.38 -14.24 2.11
CA VAL A 44 -2.84 -14.10 1.89
C VAL A 44 -3.20 -12.95 0.96
N SER A 45 -2.22 -12.15 0.54
CA SER A 45 -2.43 -11.03 -0.39
C SER A 45 -1.73 -11.23 -1.74
N PRO A 46 -2.15 -10.54 -2.81
CA PRO A 46 -1.29 -10.31 -3.97
C PRO A 46 -0.07 -9.45 -3.58
N ARG A 47 0.90 -9.34 -4.48
CA ARG A 47 1.99 -8.36 -4.35
C ARG A 47 1.41 -6.97 -4.59
N PHE A 48 1.39 -6.12 -3.56
CA PHE A 48 1.10 -4.70 -3.74
C PHE A 48 2.36 -3.97 -4.18
N VAL A 49 2.24 -3.13 -5.21
CA VAL A 49 3.34 -2.34 -5.78
C VAL A 49 2.89 -0.90 -6.02
N GLY A 50 3.85 0.03 -5.93
CA GLY A 50 3.65 1.42 -6.29
C GLY A 50 3.59 1.64 -7.80
N ASP A 51 3.14 2.83 -8.19
CA ASP A 51 2.96 3.25 -9.59
C ASP A 51 3.98 4.30 -10.07
N THR A 52 4.83 4.81 -9.17
CA THR A 52 5.79 5.89 -9.50
C THR A 52 7.18 5.59 -8.94
N GLY A 53 8.22 5.77 -9.76
CA GLY A 53 9.66 5.48 -9.55
C GLY A 53 10.30 6.03 -8.28
N GLY A 54 9.89 5.50 -7.13
CA GLY A 54 10.56 5.62 -5.85
C GLY A 54 10.52 4.26 -5.16
N LEU A 55 11.67 3.82 -4.65
CA LEU A 55 11.89 2.57 -3.92
C LEU A 55 11.13 2.50 -2.57
N SER A 56 10.12 3.36 -2.36
CA SER A 56 9.52 3.70 -1.06
C SER A 56 8.12 3.12 -0.88
N PHE A 57 7.59 2.29 -1.79
CA PHE A 57 6.31 1.65 -1.54
C PHE A 57 6.44 0.65 -0.40
N GLY A 58 5.68 0.87 0.68
CA GLY A 58 5.87 0.12 1.92
C GLY A 58 6.78 0.81 2.93
N TRP A 59 7.07 2.11 2.76
CA TRP A 59 7.86 2.90 3.71
C TRP A 59 7.23 2.92 5.11
N ALA A 60 5.92 3.09 5.18
CA ALA A 60 5.14 2.98 6.41
C ALA A 60 3.97 2.02 6.20
N LEU A 61 3.63 1.25 7.23
CA LEU A 61 2.57 0.25 7.20
C LEU A 61 1.71 0.33 8.46
N SER A 62 0.41 0.11 8.29
CA SER A 62 -0.51 -0.11 9.40
C SER A 62 -1.57 -1.13 9.01
N LEU A 63 -1.93 -2.00 9.95
CA LEU A 63 -2.88 -3.09 9.77
C LEU A 63 -4.03 -2.95 10.77
N SER A 64 -5.27 -3.24 10.35
CA SER A 64 -6.42 -3.23 11.24
C SER A 64 -6.33 -4.38 12.24
N GLY A 65 -7.10 -4.29 13.32
CA GLY A 65 -7.11 -5.30 14.38
C GLY A 65 -7.51 -6.70 13.92
N ASN A 66 -8.29 -6.81 12.85
CA ASN A 66 -8.67 -8.07 12.22
C ASN A 66 -7.75 -8.49 11.06
N GLY A 67 -6.70 -7.73 10.76
CA GLY A 67 -5.76 -8.04 9.69
C GLY A 67 -6.24 -7.77 8.27
N ARG A 68 -7.50 -7.35 8.07
CA ARG A 68 -8.12 -7.28 6.73
C ARG A 68 -7.94 -5.96 6.00
N THR A 69 -7.52 -4.91 6.68
CA THR A 69 -7.22 -3.61 6.06
C THR A 69 -5.76 -3.30 6.26
N VAL A 70 -5.06 -2.97 5.18
CA VAL A 70 -3.67 -2.48 5.22
C VAL A 70 -3.61 -1.09 4.61
N ALA A 71 -2.93 -0.19 5.30
CA ALA A 71 -2.57 1.13 4.80
C ALA A 71 -1.06 1.20 4.55
N ILE A 72 -0.69 1.74 3.40
CA ILE A 72 0.68 1.72 2.88
C ILE A 72 1.09 3.14 2.54
N GLY A 73 2.07 3.65 3.28
CA GLY A 73 2.72 4.92 3.03
C GLY A 73 3.84 4.80 1.98
N VAL A 74 3.95 5.83 1.15
CA VAL A 74 4.91 5.94 0.06
C VAL A 74 5.56 7.32 0.12
N ALA A 75 6.38 7.57 1.15
CA ALA A 75 6.93 8.91 1.43
C ALA A 75 7.73 9.51 0.26
N GLY A 76 8.48 8.69 -0.47
CA GLY A 76 9.22 9.08 -1.69
C GLY A 76 8.37 9.13 -2.96
N GLY A 77 7.05 9.04 -2.85
CA GLY A 77 6.12 9.10 -3.98
C GLY A 77 6.20 10.46 -4.70
N LYS A 78 6.10 10.45 -6.03
CA LYS A 78 6.39 11.64 -6.86
C LYS A 78 5.17 12.25 -7.55
N ARG A 79 3.96 11.93 -7.07
CA ARG A 79 2.70 12.27 -7.75
C ARG A 79 2.43 13.77 -7.86
N ASN A 80 2.86 14.56 -6.87
CA ASN A 80 2.68 16.02 -6.83
C ASN A 80 4.02 16.76 -6.65
N GLY A 81 5.11 16.18 -7.19
CA GLY A 81 6.48 16.67 -7.02
C GLY A 81 7.38 15.62 -6.37
N VAL A 82 8.70 15.81 -6.44
CA VAL A 82 9.66 14.84 -5.86
C VAL A 82 9.41 14.70 -4.37
N ASP A 83 9.30 13.46 -3.88
CA ASP A 83 9.02 13.17 -2.48
C ASP A 83 7.78 13.93 -1.93
N SER A 84 6.75 14.12 -2.75
CA SER A 84 5.47 14.63 -2.26
C SER A 84 4.80 13.63 -1.32
N GLY A 85 5.05 12.35 -1.58
CA GLY A 85 4.48 11.24 -0.83
C GLY A 85 3.00 10.98 -1.14
N TYR A 86 2.52 9.79 -0.74
CA TYR A 86 1.10 9.44 -0.73
C TYR A 86 0.84 8.21 0.16
N VAL A 87 -0.44 7.92 0.41
CA VAL A 87 -0.90 6.69 1.08
C VAL A 87 -1.94 5.98 0.23
N VAL A 88 -1.84 4.66 0.16
CA VAL A 88 -2.83 3.77 -0.45
C VAL A 88 -3.35 2.79 0.59
N SER A 89 -4.58 2.32 0.42
CA SER A 89 -5.15 1.32 1.32
C SER A 89 -5.80 0.18 0.55
N TYR A 90 -5.71 -1.02 1.12
CA TYR A 90 -6.30 -2.22 0.57
C TYR A 90 -7.11 -2.95 1.65
N HIS A 91 -8.21 -3.57 1.25
CA HIS A 91 -9.07 -4.38 2.09
C HIS A 91 -9.29 -5.76 1.48
N GLU A 92 -9.20 -6.79 2.32
CA GLU A 92 -9.57 -8.15 2.01
C GLU A 92 -11.09 -8.32 2.05
N ASN A 93 -11.67 -8.58 0.89
CA ASN A 93 -13.09 -8.86 0.74
C ASN A 93 -13.45 -10.26 1.29
N PRO A 94 -14.74 -10.54 1.54
CA PRO A 94 -15.18 -11.84 2.07
C PRO A 94 -14.81 -13.06 1.20
N ASP A 95 -14.48 -12.85 -0.07
CA ASP A 95 -14.01 -13.88 -1.01
C ASP A 95 -12.48 -14.09 -0.98
N GLY A 96 -11.76 -13.41 -0.07
CA GLY A 96 -10.30 -13.47 0.08
C GLY A 96 -9.54 -12.56 -0.90
N ASN A 97 -10.25 -11.81 -1.76
CA ASN A 97 -9.60 -10.91 -2.70
C ASN A 97 -9.30 -9.56 -2.06
N TRP A 98 -8.08 -9.06 -2.29
CA TRP A 98 -7.69 -7.72 -1.85
C TRP A 98 -8.03 -6.67 -2.90
N THR A 99 -8.72 -5.62 -2.49
CA THR A 99 -9.09 -4.49 -3.36
C THR A 99 -8.69 -3.17 -2.74
N ARG A 100 -8.37 -2.17 -3.57
CA ARG A 100 -8.09 -0.81 -3.08
C ARG A 100 -9.35 -0.21 -2.45
N VAL A 101 -9.18 0.44 -1.30
CA VAL A 101 -10.28 1.12 -0.60
C VAL A 101 -10.04 2.61 -0.57
N GLY A 102 -11.11 3.35 -0.89
CA GLY A 102 -11.08 4.80 -0.97
C GLY A 102 -10.22 5.34 -2.12
N LYS A 103 -10.08 6.66 -2.15
CA LYS A 103 -9.11 7.32 -3.02
C LYS A 103 -7.78 7.39 -2.29
N ASP A 104 -6.69 7.28 -3.04
CA ASP A 104 -5.34 7.49 -2.52
C ASP A 104 -5.22 8.88 -1.88
N ILE A 105 -4.53 8.97 -0.75
CA ILE A 105 -4.25 10.23 -0.06
C ILE A 105 -2.93 10.75 -0.59
N ASN A 106 -2.99 11.70 -1.52
CA ASN A 106 -1.78 12.28 -2.12
C ASN A 106 -1.25 13.43 -1.26
N GLY A 107 0.07 13.53 -1.13
CA GLY A 107 0.72 14.71 -0.56
C GLY A 107 0.48 15.96 -1.39
N THR A 108 0.49 17.12 -0.74
CA THR A 108 0.02 18.39 -1.33
C THR A 108 1.11 19.15 -2.08
N ALA A 109 2.39 18.92 -1.77
CA ALA A 109 3.52 19.53 -2.47
C ALA A 109 4.79 18.66 -2.40
N GLN A 110 5.82 19.06 -3.15
CA GLN A 110 7.16 18.47 -3.14
C GLN A 110 7.79 18.47 -1.73
N ALA A 111 8.51 17.39 -1.42
CA ALA A 111 9.28 17.20 -0.17
C ALA A 111 8.46 17.22 1.14
N TYR A 112 7.14 17.00 1.07
CA TYR A 112 6.29 16.92 2.27
C TYR A 112 6.22 15.53 2.90
N TRP A 113 6.68 14.51 2.17
CA TRP A 113 6.79 13.14 2.64
C TRP A 113 5.47 12.59 3.22
N THR A 114 4.34 12.92 2.58
CA THR A 114 3.03 12.39 3.02
C THR A 114 3.06 10.86 3.02
N GLY A 115 2.61 10.26 4.12
CA GLY A 115 2.69 8.82 4.32
C GLY A 115 4.02 8.35 4.92
N ASP A 116 4.85 9.25 5.45
CA ASP A 116 6.02 8.89 6.27
C ASP A 116 5.62 8.14 7.55
N ALA A 117 4.44 8.44 8.10
CA ALA A 117 3.80 7.68 9.16
C ALA A 117 2.34 7.41 8.81
N VAL A 118 1.86 6.21 9.11
CA VAL A 118 0.47 5.80 8.90
C VAL A 118 -0.01 4.99 10.11
N ALA A 119 -1.22 5.27 10.58
CA ALA A 119 -1.89 4.47 11.60
C ALA A 119 -3.35 4.28 11.22
N ILE A 120 -3.88 3.06 11.37
CA ILE A 120 -5.31 2.78 11.23
C ILE A 120 -5.93 2.30 12.54
N SER A 121 -7.22 2.59 12.71
CA SER A 121 -7.99 2.12 13.86
C SER A 121 -8.14 0.60 13.84
N HIS A 122 -8.48 0.04 15.01
CA HIS A 122 -8.70 -1.39 15.15
C HIS A 122 -9.74 -1.94 14.15
N ASN A 123 -10.81 -1.18 13.89
CA ASN A 123 -11.83 -1.56 12.91
C ASN A 123 -11.50 -1.20 11.45
N GLY A 124 -10.38 -0.52 11.19
CA GLY A 124 -9.92 -0.15 9.85
C GLY A 124 -10.64 1.05 9.22
N GLU A 125 -11.58 1.69 9.92
CA GLU A 125 -12.41 2.77 9.36
C GLU A 125 -11.79 4.17 9.49
N ILE A 126 -10.81 4.34 10.37
CA ILE A 126 -10.13 5.62 10.61
C ILE A 126 -8.65 5.44 10.30
N MET A 127 -8.08 6.42 9.59
CA MET A 127 -6.65 6.48 9.28
C MET A 127 -6.08 7.85 9.66
N ALA A 128 -4.91 7.86 10.30
CA ALA A 128 -4.06 9.02 10.47
C ALA A 128 -2.85 8.93 9.54
N VAL A 129 -2.50 10.04 8.90
CA VAL A 129 -1.38 10.14 7.94
C VAL A 129 -0.47 11.29 8.36
N GLY A 130 0.82 11.00 8.49
CA GLY A 130 1.85 11.99 8.75
C GLY A 130 2.40 12.59 7.45
N SER A 131 2.60 13.90 7.46
CA SER A 131 3.34 14.68 6.45
C SER A 131 4.26 15.64 7.20
N PRO A 132 5.42 15.17 7.71
CA PRO A 132 6.20 15.90 8.71
C PRO A 132 6.75 17.24 8.21
N LEU A 133 6.85 17.42 6.90
CA LEU A 133 7.39 18.61 6.26
C LEU A 133 6.32 19.45 5.54
N ASP A 134 5.03 19.08 5.68
CA ASP A 134 3.93 19.88 5.14
C ASP A 134 3.89 21.24 5.86
N PHE A 135 4.50 22.22 5.22
CA PHE A 135 4.54 23.57 5.72
C PHE A 135 3.29 24.29 5.25
N LEU A 136 2.31 24.39 6.14
CA LEU A 136 1.17 25.30 5.95
C LEU A 136 1.71 26.73 5.94
N LEU A 137 2.03 27.27 4.76
CA LEU A 137 2.01 28.71 4.62
C LEU A 137 0.59 29.14 5.01
N PRO A 138 0.41 30.14 5.90
CA PRO A 138 -0.89 30.68 6.23
C PRO A 138 -1.43 31.41 4.99
N SER A 139 -1.92 30.66 4.03
CA SER A 139 -2.55 31.15 2.82
C SER A 139 -4.05 30.92 2.95
N SER A 140 -4.68 31.79 3.74
CA SER A 140 -6.02 32.39 3.59
C SER A 140 -7.19 31.63 2.94
N LYS A 141 -7.18 30.30 2.80
CA LYS A 141 -8.22 29.57 2.04
C LYS A 141 -8.73 28.28 2.66
N TYR A 142 -8.25 27.87 3.84
CA TYR A 142 -8.73 26.64 4.49
C TYR A 142 -9.22 26.79 5.92
N ASP A 143 -9.41 28.02 6.44
CA ASP A 143 -10.34 28.18 7.55
C ASP A 143 -11.77 28.26 7.01
N THR A 144 -12.33 27.10 6.67
CA THR A 144 -13.78 26.94 6.64
C THR A 144 -14.14 25.86 7.63
N ARG A 145 -14.00 26.17 8.93
CA ARG A 145 -14.84 25.49 9.92
C ARG A 145 -16.31 25.84 9.60
N PRO A 146 -17.18 24.86 9.31
CA PRO A 146 -18.60 25.12 9.26
C PRO A 146 -19.06 25.33 10.70
N ASN A 147 -19.13 26.59 11.14
CA ASN A 147 -19.87 27.13 12.31
C ASN A 147 -19.17 28.27 13.07
N ASP A 148 -18.37 29.13 12.45
CA ASP A 148 -18.14 30.45 13.06
C ASP A 148 -19.36 31.36 12.78
N THR A 149 -20.36 31.21 13.65
CA THR A 149 -21.33 32.27 13.90
C THR A 149 -21.09 32.75 15.33
N SER A 150 -20.12 33.64 15.49
CA SER A 150 -20.06 34.55 16.62
C SER A 150 -20.40 35.96 16.12
N GLY A 151 -21.36 36.58 16.83
CA GLY A 151 -22.09 37.78 16.39
C GLY A 151 -21.39 39.11 16.65
#